data_AF-A0A3N5QLV2-F1
#
_entry.id   AF-A0A3N5QLV2-F1
#
_cell.length_a   1.000
_cell.length_b   1.000
_cell.length_c   1.000
_cell.angle_alpha   90.00
_cell.angle_beta   90.00
_cell.angle_gamma   90.00
#
_symmetry.space_group_name_H-M   'P 1'
#
loop_
_entity.id
_entity.type
_entity.pdbx_description
1 polymer ?
#
loop_
_entity_poly.entity_id
_entity_poly.type
_entity_poly.pdbx_seq_one_letter_code
_entity_poly.pdbx_strand_id
1 'polypeptide(L)'
;MPVSLGTAKAAAGKLVYGTYDLVEHPTGGCDRLPVIIAQGSARGPVFWLTAGIHGNEHAGLQVLHLLITRELARKLRGTIVCIPALNPAGLRTMKREAYYHHGDPNRLFPDGKARDPHDPDLEPPSVLEAAYSRLFEEMRSTANYWIDLHNTWTGSVSMVYRDRVY
;
A
#
# COMPACT_ATOMS: atom_id res chain seq x y z
N MET A 1 -12.86 15.14 -6.53
CA MET A 1 -11.58 15.72 -7.00
C MET A 1 -10.78 14.63 -7.70
N PRO A 2 -9.78 14.93 -8.56
CA PRO A 2 -8.90 13.89 -9.09
C PRO A 2 -8.18 13.20 -7.93
N VAL A 3 -8.09 11.87 -7.99
CA VAL A 3 -7.40 11.08 -6.95
C VAL A 3 -5.91 11.44 -6.94
N SER A 4 -5.32 11.62 -5.77
CA SER A 4 -3.90 11.85 -5.60
C SER A 4 -3.38 11.09 -4.38
N LEU A 5 -2.13 10.66 -4.44
CA LEU A 5 -1.44 10.04 -3.32
C LEU A 5 0.04 10.46 -3.38
N GLY A 6 0.50 11.16 -2.35
CA GLY A 6 1.85 11.74 -2.31
C GLY A 6 2.11 12.62 -3.54
N THR A 7 3.18 12.32 -4.29
CA THR A 7 3.53 13.07 -5.51
C THR A 7 2.74 12.65 -6.74
N ALA A 8 2.02 11.53 -6.70
CA ALA A 8 1.23 11.05 -7.83
C ALA A 8 -0.15 11.74 -7.88
N LYS A 9 -0.47 12.32 -9.04
CA LYS A 9 -1.77 12.96 -9.30
C LYS A 9 -2.43 12.32 -10.51
N ALA A 10 -3.64 11.80 -10.35
CA ALA A 10 -4.35 11.11 -11.41
C ALA A 10 -4.63 12.02 -12.61
N ALA A 11 -4.52 11.48 -13.83
CA ALA A 11 -4.85 12.18 -15.06
C ALA A 11 -5.66 11.26 -15.98
N ALA A 12 -6.74 11.77 -16.57
CA ALA A 12 -7.67 11.01 -17.38
C ALA A 12 -6.97 10.31 -18.56
N GLY A 13 -7.21 9.01 -18.70
CA GLY A 13 -6.62 8.15 -19.74
C GLY A 13 -5.11 7.91 -19.60
N LYS A 14 -4.51 8.24 -18.44
CA LYS A 14 -3.06 8.18 -18.23
C LYS A 14 -2.67 7.24 -17.10
N LEU A 15 -1.43 6.76 -17.22
CA LEU A 15 -0.69 6.11 -16.16
C LEU A 15 0.32 7.11 -15.59
N VAL A 16 0.26 7.36 -14.29
CA VAL A 16 1.10 8.31 -13.57
C VAL A 16 1.86 7.57 -12.49
N TYR A 17 3.12 7.92 -12.31
CA TYR A 17 4.00 7.38 -11.27
C TYR A 17 4.31 8.49 -10.27
N GLY A 18 4.54 8.09 -9.03
CA GLY A 18 4.99 8.98 -7.98
C GLY A 18 5.43 8.18 -6.76
N THR A 19 5.48 8.86 -5.63
CA THR A 19 5.92 8.33 -4.36
C THR A 19 5.06 8.87 -3.23
N TYR A 20 4.92 8.08 -2.17
CA TYR A 20 4.36 8.50 -0.90
C TYR A 20 5.41 8.37 0.19
N ASP A 21 5.69 9.45 0.90
CA ASP A 21 6.67 9.45 2.00
C ASP A 21 6.05 8.72 3.21
N LEU A 22 6.64 7.59 3.62
CA LEU A 22 6.09 6.73 4.67
C LEU A 22 6.74 7.02 6.02
N VAL A 23 8.04 6.75 6.15
CA VAL A 23 8.81 6.91 7.39
C VAL A 23 10.03 7.78 7.12
N GLU A 24 10.10 8.94 7.78
CA GLU A 24 11.32 9.75 7.83
C GLU A 24 12.33 9.12 8.78
N HIS A 25 13.59 9.06 8.36
CA HIS A 25 14.64 8.42 9.16
C HIS A 25 15.33 9.45 10.06
N PRO A 26 15.71 9.09 11.30
CA PRO A 26 16.37 10.02 12.23
C PRO A 26 17.76 10.45 11.76
N THR A 27 18.36 9.70 10.83
CA THR A 27 19.65 10.01 10.20
C THR A 27 19.51 10.86 8.93
N GLY A 28 18.30 11.32 8.62
CA GLY A 28 17.95 11.92 7.33
C GLY A 28 17.57 10.88 6.28
N GLY A 29 16.76 11.32 5.30
CA GLY A 29 16.16 10.44 4.29
C GLY A 29 14.75 9.99 4.67
N CYS A 30 14.13 9.21 3.78
CA CYS A 30 12.76 8.74 3.94
C CYS A 30 12.56 7.41 3.20
N ASP A 31 11.86 6.47 3.83
CA ASP A 31 11.27 5.35 3.11
C ASP A 31 10.05 5.82 2.34
N ARG A 32 10.12 5.66 1.03
CA ARG A 32 9.06 6.05 0.11
C ARG A 32 8.39 4.83 -0.50
N LEU A 33 7.06 4.83 -0.47
CA LEU A 33 6.28 3.85 -1.20
C LEU A 33 6.22 4.24 -2.69
N PRO A 34 6.51 3.32 -3.62
CA PRO A 34 6.22 3.57 -5.03
C PRO A 34 4.71 3.65 -5.24
N VAL A 35 4.25 4.68 -5.95
CA VAL A 35 2.83 4.87 -6.27
C VAL A 35 2.63 4.85 -7.77
N ILE A 36 1.64 4.08 -8.21
CA ILE A 36 1.20 4.01 -9.60
C ILE A 36 -0.28 4.32 -9.63
N ILE A 37 -0.70 5.33 -10.41
CA ILE A 37 -2.11 5.66 -10.62
C ILE A 37 -2.46 5.47 -12.09
N ALA A 38 -3.37 4.54 -12.38
CA ALA A 38 -3.97 4.36 -13.70
C ALA A 38 -5.40 4.88 -13.69
N GLN A 39 -5.68 5.96 -14.41
CA GLN A 39 -7.03 6.54 -14.46
C GLN A 39 -7.62 6.47 -15.86
N GLY A 40 -8.84 5.94 -15.95
CA GLY A 40 -9.66 5.92 -17.15
C GLY A 40 -10.12 7.30 -17.60
N SER A 41 -10.58 7.41 -18.84
CA SER A 41 -11.17 8.67 -19.35
C SER A 41 -12.59 8.89 -18.81
N ALA A 42 -13.29 7.81 -18.48
CA ALA A 42 -14.63 7.85 -17.90
C ALA A 42 -14.58 7.70 -16.38
N ARG A 43 -15.49 8.38 -15.68
CA ARG A 43 -15.68 8.24 -14.23
C ARG A 43 -16.11 6.82 -13.87
N GLY A 44 -15.70 6.38 -12.68
CA GLY A 44 -15.97 5.06 -12.13
C GLY A 44 -15.38 4.93 -10.72
N PRO A 45 -15.38 3.72 -10.15
CA PRO A 45 -14.86 3.49 -8.80
C PRO A 45 -13.34 3.67 -8.72
N VAL A 46 -12.85 3.84 -7.50
CA VAL A 46 -11.43 3.81 -7.16
C VAL A 46 -11.09 2.44 -6.56
N PHE A 47 -10.14 1.76 -7.18
CA PHE A 47 -9.66 0.44 -6.78
C PHE A 47 -8.23 0.56 -6.25
N TRP A 48 -8.00 0.10 -5.03
CA TRP A 48 -6.66 0.03 -4.45
C TRP A 48 -6.08 -1.37 -4.62
N LEU A 49 -4.86 -1.41 -5.14
CA LEU A 49 -4.06 -2.62 -5.29
C LEU A 49 -2.76 -2.46 -4.52
N THR A 50 -2.50 -3.36 -3.59
CA THR A 50 -1.26 -3.36 -2.81
C THR A 50 -0.57 -4.71 -2.88
N ALA A 51 0.73 -4.70 -2.66
CA ALA A 51 1.55 -5.90 -2.51
C ALA A 51 2.78 -5.60 -1.67
N GLY A 52 3.48 -6.66 -1.27
CA GLY A 52 4.81 -6.54 -0.65
C GLY A 52 4.77 -5.88 0.72
N ILE A 53 3.72 -6.12 1.50
CA ILE A 53 3.71 -5.80 2.95
C ILE A 53 4.78 -6.62 3.68
N HIS A 54 4.98 -7.87 3.23
CA HIS A 54 6.15 -8.67 3.57
C HIS A 54 7.19 -8.51 2.46
N GLY A 55 8.40 -8.09 2.83
CA GLY A 55 9.44 -7.76 1.85
C GLY A 55 9.99 -8.94 1.05
N ASN A 56 9.75 -10.18 1.49
CA ASN A 56 10.12 -11.40 0.77
C ASN A 56 9.00 -11.96 -0.15
N GLU A 57 7.89 -11.23 -0.31
CA GLU A 57 6.73 -11.64 -1.14
C GLU A 57 6.70 -10.89 -2.48
N HIS A 58 7.45 -11.41 -3.47
CA HIS A 58 7.68 -10.70 -4.72
C HIS A 58 6.65 -10.95 -5.83
N ALA A 59 5.83 -12.00 -5.69
CA ALA A 59 4.92 -12.39 -6.77
C ALA A 59 3.87 -11.30 -7.03
N GLY A 60 3.31 -10.71 -5.97
CA GLY A 60 2.36 -9.60 -6.06
C GLY A 60 2.95 -8.37 -6.77
N LEU A 61 4.19 -7.99 -6.44
CA LEU A 61 4.91 -6.89 -7.09
C LEU A 61 5.01 -7.10 -8.61
N GLN A 62 5.42 -8.30 -9.04
CA GLN A 62 5.53 -8.66 -10.46
C GLN A 62 4.16 -8.61 -11.16
N VAL A 63 3.13 -9.18 -10.54
CA VAL A 63 1.75 -9.18 -11.07
C VAL A 63 1.25 -7.76 -11.28
N LEU A 64 1.49 -6.85 -10.34
CA LEU A 64 1.04 -5.46 -10.46
C LEU A 64 1.72 -4.73 -11.63
N HIS A 65 3.02 -4.97 -11.84
CA HIS A 65 3.73 -4.39 -12.98
C HIS A 65 3.25 -4.94 -14.34
N LEU A 66 2.84 -6.21 -14.40
CA LEU A 66 2.26 -6.80 -15.62
C LEU A 66 0.83 -6.33 -15.87
N LEU A 67 0.04 -6.20 -14.80
CA LEU A 67 -1.37 -5.79 -14.86
C LEU A 67 -1.51 -4.32 -15.24
N ILE A 68 -0.77 -3.43 -14.58
CA ILE A 68 -1.00 -2.00 -14.63
C ILE A 68 -0.20 -1.37 -15.77
N THR A 69 -0.85 -1.29 -16.94
CA THR A 69 -0.25 -0.76 -18.16
C THR A 69 -0.93 0.53 -18.64
N ARG A 70 -0.25 1.25 -19.54
CA ARG A 70 -0.85 2.42 -20.23
C ARG A 70 -2.07 2.01 -21.06
N GLU A 71 -2.07 0.79 -21.61
CA GLU A 71 -3.21 0.28 -22.35
C GLU A 71 -4.41 0.05 -21.44
N LEU A 72 -4.20 -0.56 -20.26
CA LEU A 72 -5.24 -0.70 -19.25
C LEU A 72 -5.84 0.66 -18.91
N ALA A 73 -5.01 1.67 -18.60
CA ALA A 73 -5.48 3.02 -18.26
C ALA A 73 -6.42 3.63 -19.32
N ARG A 74 -6.19 3.37 -20.62
CA ARG A 74 -7.06 3.86 -21.71
C ARG A 74 -8.42 3.13 -21.78
N LYS A 75 -8.49 1.90 -21.26
CA LYS A 75 -9.68 1.04 -21.29
C LYS A 75 -10.50 1.08 -19.99
N LEU A 76 -9.93 1.57 -18.90
CA LEU A 76 -10.58 1.66 -17.60
C LEU A 76 -11.76 2.65 -17.58
N ARG A 77 -12.73 2.36 -16.72
CA ARG A 77 -13.71 3.33 -16.21
C ARG A 77 -13.51 3.44 -14.70
N GLY A 78 -13.04 4.60 -14.23
CA GLY A 78 -12.57 4.79 -12.84
C GLY A 78 -11.06 4.86 -12.72
N THR A 79 -10.54 4.54 -11.54
CA THR A 79 -9.13 4.74 -11.19
C THR A 79 -8.59 3.54 -10.42
N ILE A 80 -7.38 3.10 -10.76
CA ILE A 80 -6.60 2.18 -9.95
C ILE A 80 -5.48 2.98 -9.27
N VAL A 81 -5.41 2.89 -7.94
CA VAL A 81 -4.27 3.34 -7.15
C VAL A 81 -3.49 2.11 -6.72
N CYS A 82 -2.19 2.08 -7.00
CA CYS A 82 -1.37 0.90 -6.76
C CYS A 82 -0.10 1.23 -5.98
N ILE A 83 0.19 0.43 -4.96
CA ILE A 83 1.45 0.42 -4.23
C ILE A 83 2.07 -0.98 -4.36
N PRO A 84 3.04 -1.20 -5.26
CA PRO A 84 3.60 -2.53 -5.50
C PRO A 84 4.54 -3.03 -4.40
N ALA A 85 4.91 -2.16 -3.45
CA ALA A 85 5.75 -2.52 -2.30
C ALA A 85 5.37 -1.67 -1.07
N LEU A 86 4.52 -2.21 -0.19
CA LEU A 86 4.11 -1.56 1.06
C LEU A 86 5.22 -1.53 2.12
N ASN A 87 6.24 -2.39 1.99
CA ASN A 87 7.40 -2.43 2.88
C ASN A 87 8.72 -2.38 2.07
N PRO A 88 9.12 -1.20 1.57
CA PRO A 88 10.40 -1.05 0.88
C PRO A 88 11.61 -1.45 1.74
N ALA A 89 11.54 -1.25 3.05
CA ALA A 89 12.60 -1.60 3.97
C ALA A 89 12.86 -3.12 4.02
N GLY A 90 11.80 -3.92 4.16
CA GLY A 90 11.88 -5.38 4.07
C GLY A 90 12.26 -5.86 2.68
N LEU A 91 11.75 -5.21 1.62
CA LEU A 91 12.06 -5.56 0.23
C LEU A 91 13.56 -5.44 -0.08
N ARG A 92 14.22 -4.36 0.39
CA ARG A 92 15.67 -4.16 0.19
C ARG A 92 16.53 -5.27 0.80
N THR A 93 16.03 -5.91 1.86
CA THR A 93 16.77 -6.94 2.62
C THR A 93 16.23 -8.35 2.39
N MET A 94 15.20 -8.51 1.55
CA MET A 94 14.51 -9.80 1.33
C MET A 94 13.95 -10.40 2.62
N LYS A 95 13.46 -9.55 3.54
CA LYS A 95 12.92 -9.97 4.84
C LYS A 95 11.43 -9.66 4.93
N ARG A 96 10.74 -10.42 5.78
CA ARG A 96 9.31 -10.24 6.06
C ARG A 96 9.06 -8.86 6.67
N GLU A 97 9.75 -8.54 7.76
CA GLU A 97 9.66 -7.26 8.45
C GLU A 97 10.58 -6.15 7.87
N ALA A 98 10.28 -4.91 8.21
CA ALA A 98 11.18 -3.77 8.00
C ALA A 98 12.38 -3.86 8.97
N TYR A 99 13.58 -3.49 8.52
CA TYR A 99 14.80 -3.63 9.34
C TYR A 99 14.85 -2.75 10.60
N TYR A 100 13.91 -1.81 10.77
CA TYR A 100 13.77 -0.96 11.96
C TYR A 100 12.51 -1.26 12.79
N HIS A 101 11.79 -2.35 12.48
CA HIS A 101 10.63 -2.76 13.23
C HIS A 101 10.69 -4.26 13.54
N HIS A 102 10.47 -4.62 14.80
CA HIS A 102 10.37 -6.00 15.22
C HIS A 102 8.91 -6.42 15.22
N GLY A 103 8.55 -7.34 14.32
CA GLY A 103 7.19 -7.86 14.24
C GLY A 103 6.65 -7.86 12.81
N ASP A 104 5.47 -8.45 12.66
CA ASP A 104 4.81 -8.57 11.37
C ASP A 104 4.18 -7.22 10.96
N PRO A 105 4.63 -6.56 9.87
CA PRO A 105 4.10 -5.28 9.45
C PRO A 105 2.61 -5.32 9.08
N ASN A 106 2.06 -6.50 8.73
CA ASN A 106 0.63 -6.69 8.48
C ASN A 106 -0.23 -6.68 9.76
N ARG A 107 0.39 -6.48 10.94
CA ARG A 107 -0.30 -6.28 12.23
C ARG A 107 -0.33 -4.83 12.67
N LEU A 108 0.20 -3.93 11.85
CA LEU A 108 0.32 -2.50 12.16
C LEU A 108 -0.74 -1.63 11.47
N PHE A 109 -1.56 -2.21 10.60
CA PHE A 109 -2.72 -1.52 10.04
C PHE A 109 -3.84 -1.45 11.09
N PRO A 110 -4.62 -0.35 11.14
CA PRO A 110 -5.76 -0.24 12.05
C PRO A 110 -6.76 -1.39 11.88
N ASP A 111 -7.07 -2.11 12.96
CA ASP A 111 -8.02 -3.23 12.95
C ASP A 111 -9.42 -2.85 13.46
N GLY A 112 -9.63 -1.56 13.77
CA GLY A 112 -10.88 -0.99 14.26
C GLY A 112 -11.16 -1.23 15.74
N LYS A 113 -10.26 -1.91 16.48
CA LYS A 113 -10.41 -2.04 17.93
C LYS A 113 -9.91 -0.78 18.61
N ALA A 114 -10.72 -0.26 19.53
CA ALA A 114 -10.26 0.80 20.42
C ALA A 114 -9.13 0.25 21.31
N ARG A 115 -8.01 0.95 21.35
CA ARG A 115 -6.98 0.73 22.37
C ARG A 115 -7.54 1.20 23.70
N ASP A 116 -7.40 0.40 24.75
CA ASP A 116 -7.75 0.84 26.11
C ASP A 116 -6.68 1.84 26.58
N PRO A 117 -7.02 3.14 26.74
CA PRO A 117 -6.04 4.13 27.18
C PRO A 117 -5.59 3.93 28.63
N HIS A 118 -6.21 3.01 29.37
CA HIS A 118 -5.88 2.67 30.75
C HIS A 118 -5.12 1.35 30.89
N ASP A 119 -4.83 0.65 29.79
CA ASP A 119 -3.99 -0.56 29.82
C ASP A 119 -2.55 -0.18 30.19
N PRO A 120 -2.04 -0.67 31.35
CA PRO A 120 -0.70 -0.33 31.82
C PRO A 120 0.42 -0.90 30.95
N ASP A 121 0.12 -1.88 30.10
CA ASP A 121 1.06 -2.52 29.17
C ASP A 121 0.94 -1.95 27.74
N LEU A 122 0.14 -0.90 27.53
CA LEU A 122 -0.04 -0.29 26.22
C LEU A 122 1.19 0.50 25.79
N GLU A 123 1.98 -0.11 24.92
CA GLU A 123 3.08 0.56 24.25
C GLU A 123 2.58 1.63 23.25
N PRO A 124 3.27 2.78 23.16
CA PRO A 124 2.97 3.77 22.14
C PRO A 124 3.17 3.16 20.73
N PRO A 125 2.41 3.63 19.73
CA PRO A 125 2.54 3.09 18.38
C PRO A 125 3.95 3.33 17.83
N SER A 126 4.50 2.31 17.17
CA SER A 126 5.80 2.45 16.52
C SER A 126 5.73 3.48 15.37
N VAL A 127 6.89 4.00 14.93
CA VAL A 127 6.94 4.95 13.80
C VAL A 127 6.32 4.37 12.53
N LEU A 128 6.46 3.07 12.29
CA LEU A 128 5.88 2.37 11.15
C LEU A 128 4.36 2.21 11.30
N GLU A 129 3.89 1.94 12.51
CA GLU A 129 2.46 1.86 12.81
C GLU A 129 1.75 3.19 12.62
N ALA A 130 2.34 4.27 13.14
CA ALA A 130 1.83 5.63 12.92
C ALA A 130 1.82 5.98 11.42
N ALA A 131 2.82 5.54 10.66
CA ALA A 131 2.88 5.74 9.22
C ALA A 131 1.81 4.96 8.46
N TYR A 132 1.59 3.68 8.78
CA TYR A 132 0.51 2.90 8.17
C TYR A 132 -0.87 3.38 8.57
N SER A 133 -1.05 3.92 9.78
CA SER A 133 -2.31 4.57 10.16
C SER A 133 -2.61 5.78 9.26
N ARG A 134 -1.62 6.61 8.93
CA ARG A 134 -1.80 7.73 7.98
C ARG A 134 -2.13 7.23 6.58
N LEU A 135 -1.41 6.21 6.09
CA LEU A 135 -1.68 5.62 4.78
C LEU A 135 -3.08 4.99 4.71
N PHE A 136 -3.51 4.34 5.77
CA PHE A 136 -4.83 3.73 5.87
C PHE A 136 -5.94 4.77 5.74
N GLU A 137 -5.80 5.96 6.32
CA GLU A 137 -6.78 7.05 6.13
C GLU A 137 -6.84 7.55 4.68
N GLU A 138 -5.71 7.60 3.97
CA GLU A 138 -5.68 7.92 2.52
C GLU A 138 -6.42 6.85 1.70
N MET A 139 -6.21 5.57 2.03
CA MET A 139 -6.91 4.44 1.42
C MET A 139 -8.41 4.54 1.70
N ARG A 140 -8.78 4.65 2.97
CA ARG A 140 -10.16 4.66 3.45
C ARG A 140 -10.98 5.82 2.89
N SER A 141 -10.37 6.99 2.75
CA SER A 141 -11.06 8.19 2.22
C SER A 141 -11.34 8.12 0.71
N THR A 142 -10.65 7.25 -0.04
CA THR A 142 -10.74 7.22 -1.50
C THR A 142 -11.18 5.88 -2.09
N ALA A 143 -10.91 4.76 -1.42
CA ALA A 143 -11.15 3.42 -1.95
C ALA A 143 -12.65 3.09 -2.01
N ASN A 144 -13.09 2.52 -3.13
CA ASN A 144 -14.33 1.74 -3.18
C ASN A 144 -14.06 0.26 -2.96
N TYR A 145 -12.86 -0.19 -3.33
CA TYR A 145 -12.38 -1.55 -3.16
C TYR A 145 -10.89 -1.52 -2.86
N TRP A 146 -10.42 -2.45 -2.03
CA TRP A 146 -9.01 -2.67 -1.75
C TRP A 146 -8.72 -4.17 -1.82
N ILE A 147 -7.69 -4.49 -2.59
CA ILE A 147 -7.12 -5.83 -2.70
C ILE A 147 -5.64 -5.76 -2.34
N ASP A 148 -5.23 -6.64 -1.43
CA ASP A 148 -3.84 -6.85 -1.08
C ASP A 148 -3.36 -8.23 -1.55
N LEU A 149 -2.25 -8.25 -2.30
CA LEU A 149 -1.68 -9.45 -2.92
C LEU A 149 -0.59 -10.05 -2.01
N HIS A 150 -0.79 -11.31 -1.62
CA HIS A 150 0.13 -12.08 -0.76
C HIS A 150 0.60 -13.37 -1.45
N ASN A 151 1.77 -13.84 -1.03
CA ASN A 151 2.23 -15.19 -1.32
C ASN A 151 3.03 -15.74 -0.13
N THR A 152 2.80 -16.97 0.30
CA THR A 152 3.35 -17.42 1.59
C THR A 152 4.85 -17.75 1.52
N TRP A 153 5.33 -18.34 0.42
CA TRP A 153 6.74 -18.68 0.16
C TRP A 153 6.96 -19.04 -1.31
N THR A 154 8.22 -19.24 -1.72
CA THR A 154 8.54 -19.74 -3.07
C THR A 154 7.86 -21.09 -3.32
N GLY A 155 6.95 -21.15 -4.30
CA GLY A 155 6.18 -22.36 -4.64
C GLY A 155 4.79 -22.45 -3.99
N SER A 156 4.37 -21.48 -3.17
CA SER A 156 2.99 -21.42 -2.66
C SER A 156 2.00 -20.98 -3.75
N VAL A 157 0.73 -21.37 -3.63
CA VAL A 157 -0.36 -20.79 -4.41
C VAL A 157 -0.59 -19.35 -3.95
N SER A 158 -0.58 -18.40 -4.89
CA SER A 158 -0.87 -16.99 -4.59
C SER A 158 -2.29 -16.82 -4.06
N MET A 159 -2.45 -15.94 -3.08
CA MET A 159 -3.75 -15.63 -2.47
C MET A 159 -3.97 -14.12 -2.40
N VAL A 160 -5.24 -13.75 -2.28
CA VAL A 160 -5.68 -12.36 -2.30
C VAL A 160 -6.61 -12.12 -1.12
N TYR A 161 -6.33 -11.08 -0.34
CA TYR A 161 -7.28 -10.58 0.67
C TYR A 161 -8.09 -9.44 0.07
N ARG A 162 -9.41 -9.48 0.30
CA ARG A 162 -10.29 -8.33 0.06
C ARG A 162 -10.46 -7.62 1.39
N ASP A 163 -9.82 -6.48 1.53
CA ASP A 163 -9.88 -5.71 2.75
C ASP A 163 -11.20 -4.95 2.89
N ARG A 164 -11.61 -4.74 4.14
CA ARG A 164 -12.81 -3.98 4.45
C ARG A 164 -12.45 -2.50 4.46
N VAL A 165 -13.09 -1.74 3.57
CA VAL A 165 -13.05 -0.28 3.58
C VAL A 165 -14.24 0.17 4.45
N TYR A 166 -13.97 0.80 5.61
CA TYR A 166 -15.00 1.32 6.52
C TYR A 166 -15.13 2.85 6.42
#